data_AF-A0A199UW86-F1
#
_entry.id   AF-A0A199UW86-F1
#
_cell.length_a   1.000
_cell.length_b   1.000
_cell.length_c   1.000
_cell.angle_alpha   90.00
_cell.angle_beta   90.00
_cell.angle_gamma   90.00
#
_symmetry.space_group_name_H-M   'P 1'
#
loop_
_entity.id
_entity.type
_entity.pdbx_description
1 polymer ?
#
loop_
_entity_poly.entity_id
_entity_poly.type
_entity_poly.pdbx_seq_one_letter_code
_entity_poly.pdbx_strand_id
1 'polypeptide(L)'
;ELKRVLSQETRLEPQEQRILFRGKEKDNDECLHIAGVKDMEKVVLLEDLASKERKLEQIKSDQGITKACEAIAVVRAEVSKLTEKVSALESAIHEGKKVADKEFVVLTELLMVQLLKLHSIEAEGEAKGVLHTHHH
;
A
#
# COMPACT_ATOMS: atom_id res chain seq x y z
N GLU A 1 -15.04 -26.31 2.50
CA GLU A 1 -14.63 -26.86 1.19
C GLU A 1 -15.47 -26.38 0.00
N LEU A 2 -16.80 -26.30 0.11
CA LEU A 2 -17.66 -25.89 -1.02
C LEU A 2 -17.25 -24.56 -1.67
N LYS A 3 -16.93 -23.52 -0.88
CA LYS A 3 -16.46 -22.24 -1.43
C LYS A 3 -15.18 -22.37 -2.28
N ARG A 4 -14.27 -23.28 -1.91
CA ARG A 4 -13.03 -23.53 -2.67
C ARG A 4 -13.32 -24.18 -4.02
N VAL A 5 -14.24 -25.14 -4.07
CA VAL A 5 -14.67 -25.78 -5.33
C VAL A 5 -15.42 -24.78 -6.21
N LEU A 6 -16.33 -24.01 -5.63
CA LEU A 6 -17.02 -22.93 -6.34
C LEU A 6 -16.07 -21.84 -6.83
N SER A 7 -14.95 -21.59 -6.15
CA SER A 7 -13.95 -20.62 -6.58
C SER A 7 -13.30 -21.00 -7.91
N GLN A 8 -13.10 -22.31 -8.15
CA GLN A 8 -12.51 -22.78 -9.40
C GLN A 8 -13.48 -22.62 -10.59
N GLU A 9 -14.77 -22.83 -10.36
CA GLU A 9 -15.81 -22.71 -11.40
C GLU A 9 -16.29 -21.27 -11.63
N THR A 10 -16.39 -20.47 -10.57
CA THR A 10 -16.94 -19.10 -10.63
C THR A 10 -15.87 -18.01 -10.69
N ARG A 11 -14.60 -18.37 -10.47
CA ARG A 11 -13.44 -17.45 -10.37
C ARG A 11 -13.56 -16.39 -9.27
N LEU A 12 -14.50 -16.55 -8.35
CA LEU A 12 -14.65 -15.70 -7.17
C LEU A 12 -13.87 -16.29 -6.01
N GLU A 13 -13.12 -15.47 -5.28
CA GLU A 13 -12.39 -15.95 -4.11
C GLU A 13 -13.36 -16.46 -3.02
N PRO A 14 -12.98 -17.43 -2.18
CA PRO A 14 -13.86 -17.97 -1.14
C PRO A 14 -14.42 -16.90 -0.19
N GLN A 15 -13.74 -15.77 -0.04
CA GLN A 15 -14.14 -14.65 0.80
C GLN A 15 -15.19 -13.75 0.13
N GLU A 16 -15.25 -13.76 -1.21
CA GLU A 16 -16.18 -12.97 -2.04
C GLU A 16 -17.49 -13.74 -2.32
N GLN A 17 -17.59 -14.97 -1.83
CA GLN A 17 -18.72 -15.87 -2.05
C GLN A 17 -19.68 -15.89 -0.86
N ARG A 18 -20.94 -15.56 -1.08
CA ARG A 18 -22.02 -15.62 -0.09
C ARG A 18 -23.01 -16.72 -0.48
N ILE A 19 -23.12 -17.76 0.34
CA ILE A 19 -23.87 -18.96 0.01
C ILE A 19 -25.23 -18.94 0.73
N LEU A 20 -26.30 -19.13 -0.04
CA LEU A 20 -27.66 -19.30 0.49
C LEU A 20 -28.16 -20.71 0.25
N PHE A 21 -28.69 -21.31 1.31
CA PHE A 21 -29.35 -22.61 1.27
C PHE A 21 -30.76 -22.49 1.85
N ARG A 22 -31.79 -22.84 1.05
CA ARG A 22 -33.22 -22.60 1.36
C ARG A 22 -33.55 -21.18 1.85
N GLY A 23 -32.88 -20.16 1.30
CA GLY A 23 -33.12 -18.76 1.69
C GLY A 23 -32.53 -18.35 3.04
N LYS A 24 -31.75 -19.22 3.70
CA LYS A 24 -30.92 -18.86 4.85
C LYS A 24 -29.47 -18.66 4.40
N GLU A 25 -28.88 -17.55 4.83
CA GLU A 25 -27.46 -17.29 4.68
C GLU A 25 -26.65 -18.27 5.52
N LYS A 26 -25.58 -18.80 4.95
CA LYS A 26 -24.74 -19.79 5.62
C LYS A 26 -23.30 -19.31 5.74
N ASP A 27 -22.80 -19.27 6.97
CA ASP A 27 -21.45 -18.83 7.29
C ASP A 27 -20.38 -19.87 6.97
N ASN A 28 -19.13 -19.39 6.86
CA ASN A 28 -17.96 -20.17 6.47
C ASN A 28 -17.67 -21.40 7.35
N ASP A 29 -18.13 -21.38 8.60
CA ASP A 29 -17.80 -22.39 9.61
C ASP A 29 -18.88 -23.49 9.74
N GLU A 30 -19.99 -23.36 9.01
CA GLU A 30 -21.15 -24.22 9.21
C GLU A 30 -21.18 -25.35 8.17
N CYS A 31 -20.67 -26.52 8.57
CA CYS A 31 -20.57 -27.70 7.72
C CYS A 31 -21.95 -28.10 7.15
N LEU A 32 -22.07 -28.25 5.82
CA LEU A 32 -23.33 -28.59 5.13
C LEU A 32 -23.93 -29.93 5.57
N HIS A 33 -23.12 -30.85 6.09
CA HIS A 33 -23.59 -32.07 6.73
C HIS A 33 -24.53 -31.83 7.91
N ILE A 34 -24.35 -30.74 8.67
CA ILE A 34 -25.20 -30.40 9.82
C ILE A 34 -26.55 -29.80 9.35
N ALA A 35 -26.59 -29.22 8.16
CA ALA A 35 -27.80 -28.61 7.59
C ALA A 35 -28.68 -29.59 6.79
N GLY A 36 -28.37 -30.89 6.81
CA GLY A 36 -29.19 -31.94 6.19
C GLY A 36 -29.24 -31.88 4.66
N VAL A 37 -28.19 -31.36 4.02
CA VAL A 37 -28.10 -31.26 2.56
C VAL A 37 -28.04 -32.67 1.97
N LYS A 38 -29.05 -33.04 1.18
CA LYS A 38 -29.09 -34.30 0.42
C LYS A 38 -28.52 -34.06 -0.98
N ASP A 39 -28.05 -35.13 -1.64
CA ASP A 39 -27.63 -35.08 -3.04
C ASP A 39 -28.71 -34.42 -3.92
N MET A 40 -28.28 -33.49 -4.80
CA MET A 40 -29.08 -32.67 -5.74
C MET A 40 -29.78 -31.40 -5.23
N GLU A 41 -29.52 -30.92 -4.02
CA GLU A 41 -30.15 -29.67 -3.58
C GLU A 41 -29.51 -28.41 -4.18
N LYS A 42 -30.36 -27.50 -4.66
CA LYS A 42 -29.94 -26.24 -5.29
C LYS A 42 -29.43 -25.27 -4.23
N VAL A 43 -28.19 -24.82 -4.42
CA VAL A 43 -27.54 -23.76 -3.65
C VAL A 43 -27.49 -22.50 -4.50
N VAL A 44 -27.79 -21.34 -3.91
CA VAL A 44 -27.67 -20.05 -4.59
C VAL A 44 -26.37 -19.39 -4.12
N LEU A 45 -25.48 -19.10 -5.06
CA LEU A 45 -24.28 -18.33 -4.81
C LEU A 45 -24.57 -16.86 -5.16
N LEU A 46 -24.37 -15.98 -4.18
CA LEU A 46 -24.35 -14.54 -4.38
C LEU A 46 -22.91 -14.05 -4.25
N GLU A 47 -22.59 -13.05 -5.05
CA GLU A 47 -21.34 -12.32 -4.93
C GLU A 47 -21.46 -11.26 -3.84
N ASP A 48 -20.50 -11.24 -2.93
CA ASP A 48 -20.44 -10.24 -1.87
C ASP A 48 -19.76 -8.95 -2.38
N LEU A 49 -20.58 -7.96 -2.74
CA LEU A 49 -20.11 -6.66 -3.21
C LEU A 49 -19.24 -5.93 -2.17
N ALA A 50 -19.49 -6.13 -0.86
CA ALA A 50 -18.71 -5.50 0.19
C ALA A 50 -17.28 -6.04 0.27
N SER A 51 -17.08 -7.33 -0.05
CA SER A 51 -15.74 -7.93 -0.13
C SER A 51 -14.92 -7.40 -1.31
N LYS A 52 -15.55 -7.08 -2.44
CA LYS A 52 -14.89 -6.44 -3.58
C LYS A 52 -14.43 -5.02 -3.28
N GLU A 53 -15.25 -4.26 -2.58
CA GLU A 53 -14.95 -2.88 -2.19
C GLU A 53 -13.75 -2.83 -1.24
N ARG A 54 -13.73 -3.69 -0.21
CA ARG A 54 -12.57 -3.85 0.69
C ARG A 54 -11.27 -4.18 -0.04
N LYS A 55 -11.32 -5.08 -1.02
CA LYS A 55 -10.14 -5.46 -1.82
C LYS A 55 -9.66 -4.32 -2.73
N LEU A 56 -10.58 -3.54 -3.30
CA LEU A 56 -10.24 -2.36 -4.09
C LEU A 56 -9.56 -1.28 -3.23
N GLU A 57 -10.05 -1.07 -2.01
CA GLU A 57 -9.44 -0.16 -1.03
C GLU A 57 -8.03 -0.62 -0.64
N GLN A 58 -7.85 -1.92 -0.39
CA GLN A 58 -6.54 -2.50 -0.10
C GLN A 58 -5.55 -2.32 -1.27
N ILE A 59 -5.98 -2.56 -2.51
CA ILE A 59 -5.13 -2.33 -3.68
C ILE A 59 -4.75 -0.84 -3.80
N LYS A 60 -5.68 0.08 -3.50
CA LYS A 60 -5.41 1.52 -3.52
C LYS A 60 -4.44 1.93 -2.41
N SER A 61 -4.54 1.36 -1.21
CA SER A 61 -3.58 1.62 -0.13
C SER A 61 -2.19 1.10 -0.49
N ASP A 62 -2.11 -0.11 -1.05
CA ASP A 62 -0.84 -0.72 -1.44
C ASP A 62 -0.15 0.07 -2.55
N GLN A 63 -0.90 0.52 -3.56
CA GLN A 63 -0.41 1.42 -4.61
C GLN A 63 0.09 2.76 -4.04
N GLY A 64 -0.59 3.30 -3.02
CA GLY A 64 -0.15 4.51 -2.33
C GLY A 64 1.19 4.31 -1.63
N ILE A 65 1.36 3.19 -0.95
CA ILE A 65 2.61 2.81 -0.27
C ILE A 65 3.73 2.62 -1.29
N THR A 66 3.49 1.92 -2.41
CA THR A 66 4.50 1.72 -3.46
C THR A 66 4.99 3.06 -4.03
N LYS A 67 4.07 3.98 -4.36
CA LYS A 67 4.43 5.31 -4.88
C LYS A 67 5.25 6.14 -3.88
N ALA A 68 4.89 6.12 -2.61
CA ALA A 68 5.66 6.80 -1.56
C ALA A 68 7.08 6.21 -1.44
N CYS A 69 7.20 4.88 -1.45
CA CYS A 69 8.49 4.19 -1.42
C CYS A 69 9.37 4.54 -2.63
N GLU A 70 8.80 4.59 -3.83
CA GLU A 70 9.51 5.02 -5.05
C GLU A 70 10.02 6.46 -4.94
N ALA A 71 9.15 7.38 -4.48
CA ALA A 71 9.51 8.78 -4.30
C ALA A 71 10.63 8.96 -3.24
N ILE A 72 10.55 8.22 -2.12
CA ILE A 72 11.60 8.19 -1.09
C ILE A 72 12.92 7.66 -1.67
N ALA A 73 12.88 6.62 -2.50
CA ALA A 73 14.08 6.07 -3.13
C ALA A 73 14.77 7.09 -4.05
N VAL A 74 14.00 7.90 -4.78
CA VAL A 74 14.52 9.00 -5.60
C VAL A 74 15.19 10.06 -4.72
N VAL A 75 14.53 10.51 -3.65
CA VAL A 75 15.14 11.49 -2.72
C VAL A 75 16.42 10.93 -2.10
N ARG A 76 16.43 9.65 -1.71
CA ARG A 76 17.62 8.99 -1.16
C ARG A 76 18.80 9.01 -2.14
N ALA A 77 18.55 8.75 -3.41
CA ALA A 77 19.60 8.80 -4.44
C ALA A 77 20.19 10.20 -4.60
N GLU A 78 19.33 11.24 -4.63
CA GLU A 78 19.78 12.63 -4.69
C GLU A 78 20.57 13.05 -3.44
N VAL A 79 20.10 12.67 -2.24
CA VAL A 79 20.81 12.93 -0.98
C VAL A 79 22.17 12.24 -0.98
N SER A 80 22.27 10.98 -1.43
CA SER A 80 23.56 10.27 -1.54
C SER A 80 24.57 11.04 -2.39
N LYS A 81 24.12 11.59 -3.52
CA LYS A 81 24.96 12.42 -4.39
C LYS A 81 25.38 13.74 -3.73
N LEU A 82 24.49 14.35 -2.96
CA LEU A 82 24.82 15.56 -2.19
C LEU A 82 25.83 15.25 -1.07
N THR A 83 25.71 14.10 -0.41
CA THR A 83 26.67 13.63 0.59
C THR A 83 28.07 13.51 0.01
N GLU A 84 28.22 12.90 -1.18
CA GLU A 84 29.52 12.81 -1.86
C GLU A 84 30.14 14.20 -2.12
N LYS A 85 29.32 15.17 -2.54
CA LYS A 85 29.78 16.55 -2.75
C LYS A 85 30.21 17.22 -1.46
N VAL A 86 29.46 17.03 -0.37
CA VAL A 86 29.82 17.55 0.96
C VAL A 86 31.15 16.95 1.42
N SER A 87 31.33 15.63 1.29
CA SER A 87 32.59 14.98 1.66
C SER A 87 33.78 15.46 0.83
N ALA A 88 33.59 15.66 -0.47
CA ALA A 88 34.64 16.23 -1.32
C ALA A 88 35.03 17.65 -0.90
N LEU A 89 34.03 18.47 -0.54
CA LEU A 89 34.24 19.83 -0.05
C LEU A 89 34.98 19.84 1.30
N GLU A 90 34.56 18.98 2.23
CA GLU A 90 35.20 18.80 3.53
C GLU A 90 36.67 18.39 3.39
N SER A 91 37.00 17.44 2.50
CA SER A 91 38.39 17.05 2.22
C SER A 91 39.21 18.22 1.69
N ALA A 92 38.65 19.00 0.75
CA ALA A 92 39.34 20.15 0.18
C ALA A 92 39.67 21.21 1.24
N ILE A 93 38.76 21.45 2.19
CA ILE A 93 38.98 22.39 3.31
C ILE A 93 40.05 21.85 4.27
N HIS A 94 40.02 20.55 4.60
CA HIS A 94 41.06 19.92 5.43
C HIS A 94 42.44 19.98 4.77
N GLU A 95 42.50 19.89 3.43
CA GLU A 95 43.73 20.08 2.64
C GLU A 95 44.17 21.57 2.55
N GLY A 96 43.38 22.50 3.10
CA GLY A 96 43.69 23.94 3.10
C GLY A 96 43.33 24.67 1.80
N LYS A 97 42.56 24.05 0.89
CA LYS A 97 42.07 24.73 -0.31
C LYS A 97 41.04 25.79 0.06
N LYS A 98 41.12 26.95 -0.58
CA LYS A 98 40.13 28.01 -0.43
C LYS A 98 38.88 27.69 -1.25
N VAL A 99 37.82 27.31 -0.54
CA VAL A 99 36.48 27.11 -1.09
C VAL A 99 35.72 28.44 -1.10
N ALA A 100 34.89 28.68 -2.11
CA ALA A 100 34.08 29.90 -2.18
C ALA A 100 32.78 29.74 -1.37
N ASP A 101 32.39 30.77 -0.61
CA ASP A 101 31.18 30.74 0.24
C ASP A 101 29.90 30.33 -0.52
N LYS A 102 29.81 30.70 -1.80
CA LYS A 102 28.70 30.33 -2.68
C LYS A 102 28.49 28.81 -2.80
N GLU A 103 29.55 27.99 -2.65
CA GLU A 103 29.43 26.54 -2.78
C GLU A 103 28.68 25.93 -1.58
N PHE A 104 28.89 26.47 -0.39
CA PHE A 104 28.12 26.10 0.79
C PHE A 104 26.65 26.49 0.64
N VAL A 105 26.38 27.72 0.17
CA VAL A 105 25.02 28.20 -0.08
C VAL A 105 24.28 27.28 -1.06
N VAL A 106 24.92 26.93 -2.18
CA VAL A 106 24.33 26.02 -3.18
C VAL A 106 24.06 24.63 -2.59
N LEU A 107 24.97 24.07 -1.80
CA LEU A 107 24.73 22.76 -1.17
C LEU A 107 23.60 22.81 -0.15
N THR A 108 23.51 23.87 0.65
CA THR A 108 22.40 24.08 1.59
C THR A 108 21.07 24.17 0.85
N GLU A 109 20.99 24.96 -0.22
CA GLU A 109 19.79 25.08 -1.05
C GLU A 109 19.37 23.73 -1.64
N LEU A 110 20.31 22.97 -2.20
CA LEU A 110 20.03 21.65 -2.77
C LEU A 110 19.54 20.65 -1.71
N LEU A 111 20.09 20.68 -0.50
CA LEU A 111 19.62 19.87 0.63
C LEU A 111 18.21 20.28 1.08
N MET A 112 17.94 21.59 1.16
CA MET A 112 16.60 22.11 1.48
C MET A 112 15.55 21.70 0.44
N VAL A 113 15.91 21.62 -0.84
CA VAL A 113 15.01 21.11 -1.88
C VAL A 113 14.62 19.64 -1.62
N GLN A 114 15.58 18.79 -1.24
CA GLN A 114 15.26 17.38 -0.91
C GLN A 114 14.39 17.28 0.35
N LEU A 115 14.64 18.14 1.34
CA LEU A 115 13.83 18.22 2.55
C LEU A 115 12.37 18.58 2.22
N LEU A 116 12.13 19.58 1.36
CA LEU A 116 10.76 19.96 0.95
C LEU A 116 10.03 18.84 0.20
N LYS A 117 10.77 18.07 -0.63
CA LYS A 117 10.21 16.89 -1.31
C LYS A 117 9.77 15.82 -0.31
N LEU A 118 10.56 15.55 0.74
CA LEU A 118 10.19 14.59 1.79
C LEU A 118 8.93 15.02 2.54
N HIS A 119 8.84 16.28 2.96
CA HIS A 119 7.63 16.82 3.61
C HIS A 119 6.39 16.69 2.72
N SER A 120 6.54 16.82 1.40
CA SER A 120 5.42 16.66 0.47
C SER A 120 4.93 15.21 0.41
N ILE A 121 5.84 14.23 0.51
CA ILE A 121 5.50 12.80 0.56
C ILE A 121 4.83 12.45 1.90
N GLU A 122 5.34 12.99 3.02
CA GLU A 122 4.77 12.82 4.36
C GLU A 122 3.33 13.36 4.43
N ALA A 123 3.09 14.57 3.93
CA ALA A 123 1.76 15.17 3.88
C ALA A 123 0.75 14.33 3.07
N GLU A 124 1.18 13.68 1.98
CA GLU A 124 0.32 12.75 1.24
C GLU A 124 0.03 11.46 2.03
N GLY A 125 0.99 10.98 2.82
CA GLY A 125 0.84 9.82 3.71
C GLY A 125 -0.13 10.06 4.86
N GLU A 126 -0.03 11.20 5.54
CA GLU A 126 -0.93 11.59 6.62
C GLU A 126 -2.38 11.75 6.14
N ALA A 127 -2.60 12.37 4.98
CA ALA A 127 -3.93 12.51 4.39
C ALA A 127 -4.62 11.15 4.16
N LYS A 128 -3.87 10.12 3.78
CA LYS A 128 -4.39 8.75 3.62
C LYS A 128 -4.63 8.04 4.96
N GLY A 129 -3.77 8.24 5.96
CA GLY A 129 -3.94 7.70 7.30
C GLY A 129 -5.20 8.21 8.01
N VAL A 130 -5.51 9.50 7.84
CA VAL A 130 -6.73 10.12 8.42
C VAL A 130 -8.00 9.57 7.78
N LEU A 131 -8.02 9.34 6.46
CA LEU A 131 -9.18 8.74 5.78
C LEU A 131 -9.46 7.31 6.25
N HIS A 132 -8.42 6.52 6.55
CA HIS A 132 -8.59 5.14 7.02
C HIS A 132 -9.18 5.06 8.44
N THR A 133 -8.91 6.04 9.30
CA THR A 133 -9.42 6.07 10.68
C THR A 133 -10.88 6.50 10.81
N HIS A 134 -11.44 7.19 9.83
CA HIS A 134 -12.85 7.62 9.83
C HIS A 134 -13.83 6.57 9.28
N HIS A 135 -13.34 5.46 8.72
CA HIS A 135 -14.19 4.40 8.17
C HIS A 135 -14.36 3.18 9.09
N HIS A 136 -13.94 3.28 10.36
CA HIS A 136 -13.98 2.17 11.30
C HIS A 136 -15.18 2.17 12.25
#